data_AF-A0A747DBH3-F1
#
_entry.id   AF-A0A747DBH3-F1
#
_cell.length_a   1.000
_cell.length_b   1.000
_cell.length_c   1.000
_cell.angle_alpha   90.00
_cell.angle_beta   90.00
_cell.angle_gamma   90.00
#
_symmetry.space_group_name_H-M   'P 1'
#
loop_
_entity.id
_entity.type
_entity.pdbx_description
1 polymer ?
#
loop_
_entity_poly.entity_id
_entity_poly.type
_entity_poly.pdbx_seq_one_letter_code
_entity_poly.pdbx_strand_id
1 'polypeptide(L)'
;ATVSSTTHTGTPVTATTPVTFTADASKATLTVTVTGSRQPTETDTSHTAATADGADLLTLHFKAVDGNGNPVTSTPVHYTTAVTDAGIVKDTLACTTNTNGECTSTVKTTKAGTYNVWVALVPAGAAQPVSPVKTALVFLAGPPDATNTTVSTDRSAANADNKETITVTLTPRDSHNNVVPLWTFRKDLTIVPSVNATVPGAVTVTTPAQDAAGNVAATL
;
A
#
# COMPACT_ATOMS: atom_id res chain seq x y z
N ALA A 1 -2.02 34.37 -26.28
CA ALA A 1 -1.36 35.66 -26.55
C ALA A 1 -2.05 36.33 -27.73
N THR A 2 -2.40 37.60 -27.62
CA THR A 2 -3.06 38.36 -28.68
C THR A 2 -1.98 39.09 -29.49
N VAL A 3 -1.86 38.81 -30.78
CA VAL A 3 -0.96 39.57 -31.66
C VAL A 3 -1.80 40.64 -32.34
N SER A 4 -1.53 41.91 -32.05
CA SER A 4 -2.18 43.05 -32.72
C SER A 4 -1.20 43.66 -33.71
N SER A 5 -1.63 43.88 -34.94
CA SER A 5 -0.87 44.57 -35.99
C SER A 5 -1.67 45.78 -36.46
N THR A 6 -1.05 46.96 -36.42
CA THR A 6 -1.59 48.18 -37.02
C THR A 6 -1.06 48.31 -38.45
N THR A 7 -1.95 48.24 -39.44
CA THR A 7 -1.63 48.70 -40.79
C THR A 7 -1.64 50.24 -40.83
N HIS A 8 -0.92 50.80 -41.80
CA HIS A 8 -0.68 52.25 -42.01
C HIS A 8 -1.94 53.11 -42.23
N THR A 9 -3.15 52.55 -42.16
CA THR A 9 -4.43 53.28 -42.30
C THR A 9 -5.38 52.97 -41.15
N GLY A 10 -5.03 53.41 -39.94
CA GLY A 10 -5.95 53.90 -38.89
C GLY A 10 -7.03 52.99 -38.29
N THR A 11 -7.26 51.78 -38.79
CA THR A 11 -8.27 50.86 -38.25
C THR A 11 -7.57 49.62 -37.69
N PRO A 12 -7.55 49.42 -36.35
CA PRO A 12 -6.98 48.22 -35.76
C PRO A 12 -7.73 46.98 -36.26
N VAL A 13 -7.02 46.05 -36.90
CA VAL A 13 -7.56 44.72 -37.20
C VAL A 13 -7.17 43.81 -36.05
N THR A 14 -8.12 43.52 -35.16
CA THR A 14 -7.91 42.53 -34.08
C THR A 14 -8.22 41.14 -34.64
N ALA A 15 -7.19 40.47 -35.16
CA ALA A 15 -7.28 39.03 -35.45
C ALA A 15 -6.95 38.26 -34.17
N THR A 16 -7.95 37.60 -33.58
CA THR A 16 -7.74 36.76 -32.39
C THR A 16 -7.58 35.32 -32.84
N THR A 17 -6.36 34.91 -33.22
CA THR A 17 -6.03 33.50 -33.32
C THR A 17 -5.67 32.99 -31.92
N PRO A 18 -6.38 31.98 -31.37
CA PRO A 18 -6.00 31.40 -30.10
C PRO A 18 -4.65 30.69 -30.26
N VAL A 19 -3.64 31.13 -29.50
CA VAL A 19 -2.38 30.40 -29.32
C VAL A 19 -2.39 29.76 -27.93
N THR A 20 -2.18 28.46 -27.91
CA THR A 20 -2.09 27.63 -26.71
C THR A 20 -0.64 27.30 -26.41
N PHE A 21 -0.23 27.54 -25.17
CA PHE A 21 1.03 27.04 -24.63
C PHE A 21 0.74 25.76 -23.85
N THR A 22 1.50 24.71 -24.11
CA THR A 22 1.39 23.42 -23.41
C THR A 22 2.55 23.26 -22.45
N ALA A 23 2.31 22.65 -21.29
CA ALA A 23 3.37 22.35 -20.33
C ALA A 23 4.45 21.42 -20.94
N ASP A 24 5.70 21.61 -20.53
CA ASP A 24 6.82 20.81 -21.03
C ASP A 24 6.86 19.45 -20.32
N ALA A 25 6.23 18.44 -20.93
CA ALA A 25 6.18 17.09 -20.40
C ALA A 25 7.56 16.42 -20.30
N SER A 26 8.58 16.88 -21.05
CA SER A 26 9.93 16.31 -20.99
C SER A 26 10.68 16.67 -19.71
N LYS A 27 10.26 17.76 -19.04
CA LYS A 27 10.78 18.24 -17.76
C LYS A 27 9.78 18.09 -16.61
N ALA A 28 8.83 17.15 -16.78
CA ALA A 28 7.81 16.91 -15.78
C ALA A 28 8.40 16.27 -14.51
N THR A 29 7.86 16.67 -13.36
CA THR A 29 7.99 15.99 -12.07
C THR A 29 6.70 15.25 -11.79
N LEU A 30 6.79 13.94 -11.59
CA LEU A 30 5.70 13.10 -11.14
C LEU A 30 5.76 12.96 -9.62
N THR A 31 4.64 13.19 -8.95
CA THR A 31 4.47 12.90 -7.53
C THR A 31 3.41 11.83 -7.36
N VAL A 32 3.61 10.95 -6.39
CA VAL A 32 2.72 9.82 -6.11
C VAL A 32 2.39 9.82 -4.63
N THR A 33 1.10 9.82 -4.32
CA THR A 33 0.62 9.58 -2.95
C THR A 33 -0.27 8.35 -2.95
N VAL A 34 -0.23 7.58 -1.86
CA VAL A 34 -0.99 6.33 -1.73
C VAL A 34 -1.98 6.51 -0.59
N THR A 35 -3.20 6.06 -0.82
CA THR A 35 -4.27 6.07 0.19
C THR A 35 -4.89 4.67 0.30
N GLY A 36 -5.26 4.29 1.51
CA GLY A 36 -5.79 2.99 1.86
C GLY A 36 -6.61 3.05 3.15
N SER A 37 -7.23 1.93 3.51
CA SER A 37 -8.15 1.80 4.64
C SER A 37 -7.47 1.54 5.99
N ARG A 38 -6.15 1.26 6.01
CA ARG A 38 -5.42 0.76 7.19
C ARG A 38 -4.09 1.49 7.38
N GLN A 39 -3.48 1.29 8.55
CA GLN A 39 -2.09 1.64 8.82
C GLN A 39 -1.18 0.44 8.52
N PRO A 40 0.03 0.64 7.95
CA PRO A 40 0.97 -0.46 7.67
C PRO A 40 1.50 -1.18 8.91
N THR A 41 1.62 -0.46 10.03
CA THR A 41 2.11 -0.99 11.32
C THR A 41 1.33 -0.37 12.47
N GLU A 42 1.55 -0.85 13.70
CA GLU A 42 0.90 -0.31 14.91
C GLU A 42 1.23 1.18 15.16
N THR A 43 2.34 1.70 14.64
CA THR A 43 2.83 3.06 14.91
C THR A 43 2.96 3.96 13.68
N ASP A 44 2.86 3.42 12.46
CA ASP A 44 2.94 4.22 11.23
C ASP A 44 1.61 4.91 10.94
N THR A 45 1.57 6.20 11.25
CA THR A 45 0.42 7.09 11.03
C THR A 45 0.52 7.93 9.77
N SER A 46 1.68 7.91 9.10
CA SER A 46 1.98 8.75 7.94
C SER A 46 1.70 8.06 6.62
N HIS A 47 1.69 6.72 6.62
CA HIS A 47 1.40 5.92 5.45
C HIS A 47 0.13 5.11 5.64
N THR A 48 -0.37 4.57 4.53
CA THR A 48 -1.57 3.76 4.49
C THR A 48 -1.29 2.37 3.91
N ALA A 49 -2.13 1.42 4.31
CA ALA A 49 -2.19 0.06 3.79
C ALA A 49 -3.65 -0.28 3.44
N ALA A 50 -3.86 -1.44 2.83
CA ALA A 50 -5.19 -2.02 2.59
C ALA A 50 -5.22 -3.50 3.03
N THR A 51 -6.39 -4.11 3.14
CA THR A 51 -6.50 -5.55 3.41
C THR A 51 -6.25 -6.37 2.15
N ALA A 52 -5.53 -7.48 2.28
CA ALA A 52 -5.28 -8.45 1.21
C ALA A 52 -6.46 -9.43 1.05
N ASP A 53 -7.67 -8.91 0.83
CA ASP A 53 -8.91 -9.70 0.71
C ASP A 53 -9.45 -9.78 -0.73
N GLY A 54 -8.77 -9.16 -1.69
CA GLY A 54 -9.23 -9.06 -3.09
C GLY A 54 -10.36 -8.05 -3.33
N ALA A 55 -10.76 -7.29 -2.32
CA ALA A 55 -11.81 -6.27 -2.37
C ALA A 55 -11.30 -4.89 -1.96
N ASP A 56 -10.57 -4.79 -0.86
CA ASP A 56 -9.95 -3.57 -0.36
C ASP A 56 -8.94 -2.98 -1.36
N LEU A 57 -9.01 -1.67 -1.56
CA LEU A 57 -8.21 -0.97 -2.57
C LEU A 57 -7.11 -0.12 -1.92
N LEU A 58 -5.92 -0.16 -2.52
CA LEU A 58 -4.98 0.95 -2.47
C LEU A 58 -5.21 1.86 -3.68
N THR A 59 -5.36 3.15 -3.43
CA THR A 59 -5.48 4.17 -4.49
C THR A 59 -4.20 4.96 -4.58
N LEU A 60 -3.54 4.90 -5.73
CA LEU A 60 -2.40 5.72 -6.10
C LEU A 60 -2.91 6.99 -6.77
N HIS A 61 -2.52 8.15 -6.24
CA HIS A 61 -2.82 9.46 -6.78
C HIS A 61 -1.56 10.04 -7.38
N PHE A 62 -1.62 10.33 -8.67
CA PHE A 62 -0.54 10.86 -9.47
C PHE A 62 -0.77 12.34 -9.72
N LYS A 63 0.28 13.15 -9.58
CA LYS A 63 0.27 14.56 -10.00
C LYS A 63 1.54 14.91 -10.75
N ALA A 64 1.37 15.41 -11.97
CA ALA A 64 2.44 15.76 -12.89
C ALA A 64 2.45 17.27 -13.15
N VAL A 65 3.60 17.90 -12.91
CA VAL A 65 3.84 19.32 -13.19
C VAL A 65 5.15 19.52 -13.93
N ASP A 66 5.25 20.49 -14.83
CA ASP A 66 6.52 20.85 -15.46
C ASP A 66 7.44 21.61 -14.48
N GLY A 67 8.66 21.95 -14.93
CA GLY A 67 9.63 22.69 -14.11
C GLY A 67 9.17 24.08 -13.66
N ASN A 68 8.09 24.62 -14.23
CA ASN A 68 7.49 25.90 -13.84
C ASN A 68 6.24 25.72 -12.97
N GLY A 69 5.87 24.49 -12.62
CA GLY A 69 4.68 24.17 -11.84
C GLY A 69 3.39 24.11 -12.68
N ASN A 70 3.47 24.15 -14.02
CA ASN A 70 2.28 24.03 -14.86
C ASN A 70 1.82 22.56 -14.91
N PRO A 71 0.51 22.29 -14.83
CA PRO A 71 -0.02 20.93 -14.97
C PRO A 71 0.34 20.27 -16.31
N VAL A 72 0.88 19.05 -16.24
CA VAL A 72 1.16 18.23 -17.43
C VAL A 72 -0.05 17.36 -17.73
N THR A 73 -0.86 17.81 -18.68
CA THR A 73 -2.19 17.24 -18.99
C THR A 73 -2.14 16.16 -20.06
N SER A 74 -3.15 15.29 -20.12
CA SER A 74 -3.35 14.27 -21.16
C SER A 74 -2.14 13.35 -21.38
N THR A 75 -1.35 13.12 -20.33
CA THR A 75 -0.11 12.35 -20.38
C THR A 75 -0.30 10.99 -19.70
N PRO A 76 0.00 9.87 -20.37
CA PRO A 76 -0.04 8.54 -19.79
C PRO A 76 0.93 8.37 -18.62
N VAL A 77 0.49 7.71 -17.56
CA VAL A 77 1.33 7.17 -16.47
C VAL A 77 1.33 5.66 -16.61
N HIS A 78 2.51 5.05 -16.69
CA HIS A 78 2.68 3.60 -16.82
C HIS A 78 3.38 3.00 -15.61
N TYR A 79 3.03 1.77 -15.27
CA TYR A 79 3.84 0.94 -14.40
C TYR A 79 5.08 0.47 -15.16
N THR A 80 6.29 0.72 -14.64
CA THR A 80 7.55 0.33 -15.29
C THR A 80 8.20 -0.90 -14.64
N THR A 81 7.51 -1.51 -13.67
CA THR A 81 7.83 -2.81 -13.07
C THR A 81 6.64 -3.76 -13.13
N ALA A 82 6.92 -5.05 -13.10
CA ALA A 82 5.91 -6.09 -12.88
C ALA A 82 5.87 -6.47 -11.39
N VAL A 83 4.67 -6.53 -10.83
CA VAL A 83 4.38 -7.09 -9.51
C VAL A 83 3.14 -7.97 -9.64
N THR A 84 3.36 -9.21 -10.05
CA THR A 84 2.29 -10.17 -10.43
C THR A 84 1.33 -10.47 -9.29
N ASP A 85 1.83 -10.57 -8.06
CA ASP A 85 1.00 -10.82 -6.87
C ASP A 85 0.00 -9.68 -6.60
N ALA A 86 0.29 -8.46 -7.06
CA ALA A 86 -0.61 -7.31 -6.98
C ALA A 86 -1.33 -7.03 -8.32
N GLY A 87 -1.23 -7.94 -9.30
CA GLY A 87 -1.84 -7.77 -10.62
C GLY A 87 -1.19 -6.67 -11.49
N ILE A 88 -0.02 -6.16 -11.11
CA ILE A 88 0.66 -5.09 -11.85
C ILE A 88 1.55 -5.72 -12.92
N VAL A 89 1.30 -5.34 -14.17
CA VAL A 89 2.07 -5.78 -15.33
C VAL A 89 2.94 -4.62 -15.82
N LYS A 90 4.18 -4.92 -16.16
CA LYS A 90 5.12 -3.93 -16.68
C LYS A 90 4.61 -3.31 -17.99
N ASP A 91 4.88 -2.02 -18.14
CA ASP A 91 4.54 -1.16 -19.28
C ASP A 91 3.04 -0.98 -19.51
N THR A 92 2.20 -1.35 -18.54
CA THR A 92 0.75 -1.11 -18.59
C THR A 92 0.38 0.30 -18.16
N LEU A 93 -0.65 0.83 -18.80
CA LEU A 93 -1.24 2.12 -18.48
C LEU A 93 -1.89 2.06 -17.08
N ALA A 94 -1.40 2.89 -16.16
CA ALA A 94 -2.01 3.07 -14.85
C ALA A 94 -3.20 4.05 -14.92
N CYS A 95 -2.98 5.20 -15.56
CA CYS A 95 -3.99 6.23 -15.83
C CYS A 95 -3.45 7.30 -16.80
N THR A 96 -4.28 8.27 -17.17
CA THR A 96 -3.89 9.43 -17.99
C THR A 96 -4.24 10.72 -17.25
N THR A 97 -3.30 11.68 -17.20
CA THR A 97 -3.50 12.93 -16.45
C THR A 97 -4.63 13.79 -17.02
N ASN A 98 -5.43 14.39 -16.15
CA ASN A 98 -6.50 15.31 -16.51
C ASN A 98 -5.97 16.74 -16.74
N THR A 99 -6.87 17.72 -16.86
CA THR A 99 -6.54 19.15 -17.03
C THR A 99 -5.76 19.76 -15.86
N ASN A 100 -5.78 19.14 -14.69
CA ASN A 100 -5.05 19.55 -13.49
C ASN A 100 -3.72 18.77 -13.34
N GLY A 101 -3.35 17.95 -14.34
CA GLY A 101 -2.14 17.13 -14.29
C GLY A 101 -2.27 15.94 -13.34
N GLU A 102 -3.50 15.57 -12.97
CA GLU A 102 -3.78 14.55 -11.96
C GLU A 102 -4.43 13.32 -12.57
N CYS A 103 -4.13 12.14 -12.03
CA CYS A 103 -4.91 10.93 -12.30
C CYS A 103 -4.76 9.92 -11.16
N THR A 104 -5.59 8.88 -11.17
CA THR A 104 -5.60 7.86 -10.12
C THR A 104 -5.59 6.45 -10.70
N SER A 105 -4.97 5.52 -9.99
CA SER A 105 -5.01 4.08 -10.27
C SER A 105 -5.29 3.31 -8.99
N THR A 106 -5.99 2.19 -9.08
CA THR A 106 -6.36 1.37 -7.93
C THR A 106 -5.75 -0.02 -8.05
N VAL A 107 -5.24 -0.55 -6.95
CA VAL A 107 -4.61 -1.87 -6.86
C VAL A 107 -5.26 -2.66 -5.72
N LYS A 108 -5.43 -3.97 -5.93
CA LYS A 108 -5.93 -4.91 -4.93
C LYS A 108 -5.26 -6.27 -5.08
N THR A 109 -5.23 -7.05 -4.00
CA THR A 109 -4.66 -8.39 -4.00
C THR A 109 -5.26 -9.24 -2.89
N THR A 110 -5.08 -10.56 -2.98
CA THR A 110 -5.35 -11.52 -1.90
C THR A 110 -4.07 -11.92 -1.17
N LYS A 111 -2.91 -11.40 -1.56
CA LYS A 111 -1.61 -11.70 -0.94
C LYS A 111 -1.13 -10.53 -0.09
N ALA A 112 -0.93 -10.78 1.20
CA ALA A 112 -0.37 -9.78 2.10
C ALA A 112 1.12 -9.60 1.82
N GLY A 113 1.60 -8.37 1.94
CA GLY A 113 3.00 -8.03 1.72
C GLY A 113 3.21 -6.57 1.35
N THR A 114 4.50 -6.22 1.23
CA THR A 114 4.94 -4.92 0.76
C THR A 114 5.48 -5.03 -0.66
N TYR A 115 4.86 -4.32 -1.59
CA TYR A 115 5.19 -4.34 -3.00
C TYR A 115 5.79 -3.02 -3.43
N ASN A 116 7.05 -3.04 -3.90
CA ASN A 116 7.69 -1.87 -4.46
C ASN A 116 7.35 -1.77 -5.96
N VAL A 117 6.70 -0.68 -6.36
CA VAL A 117 6.32 -0.45 -7.75
C VAL A 117 7.02 0.80 -8.28
N TRP A 118 7.42 0.75 -9.53
CA TRP A 118 7.88 1.92 -10.26
C TRP A 118 6.82 2.37 -11.25
N VAL A 119 6.62 3.68 -11.32
CA VAL A 119 5.73 4.34 -12.26
C VAL A 119 6.48 5.46 -12.95
N ALA A 120 6.10 5.81 -14.17
CA ALA A 120 6.67 6.92 -14.90
C ALA A 120 5.64 7.55 -15.84
N LEU A 121 5.85 8.82 -16.19
CA LEU A 121 5.11 9.47 -17.27
C LEU A 121 5.66 8.97 -18.62
N VAL A 122 4.77 8.77 -19.58
CA VAL A 122 5.13 8.36 -20.95
C VAL A 122 4.51 9.37 -21.93
N PRO A 123 5.11 10.56 -22.11
CA PRO A 123 4.60 11.56 -23.04
C PRO A 123 4.59 11.05 -24.49
N ALA A 124 3.61 11.49 -25.27
CA ALA A 124 3.54 11.14 -26.69
C ALA A 124 4.82 11.59 -27.42
N GLY A 125 5.43 10.66 -28.16
CA GLY A 125 6.68 10.91 -28.89
C GLY A 125 7.96 10.89 -28.04
N ALA A 126 7.86 10.66 -26.72
CA ALA A 126 9.04 10.46 -25.89
C ALA A 126 9.68 9.09 -26.17
N ALA A 127 10.99 9.07 -26.40
CA ALA A 127 11.74 7.83 -26.61
C ALA A 127 11.93 7.01 -25.33
N GLN A 128 11.79 7.64 -24.16
CA GLN A 128 11.95 7.02 -22.84
C GLN A 128 10.91 7.59 -21.86
N PRO A 129 10.47 6.81 -20.86
CA PRO A 129 9.67 7.32 -19.76
C PRO A 129 10.40 8.43 -19.00
N VAL A 130 9.64 9.41 -18.51
CA VAL A 130 10.16 10.55 -17.75
C VAL A 130 9.67 10.48 -16.29
N SER A 131 10.49 11.02 -15.38
CA SER A 131 10.18 11.11 -13.95
C SER A 131 9.77 9.76 -13.31
N PRO A 132 10.64 8.74 -13.33
CA PRO A 132 10.34 7.48 -12.67
C PRO A 132 10.26 7.67 -11.15
N VAL A 133 9.19 7.18 -10.53
CA VAL A 133 8.95 7.23 -9.08
C VAL A 133 8.79 5.82 -8.55
N LYS A 134 9.51 5.51 -7.47
CA LYS A 134 9.33 4.29 -6.69
C LYS A 134 8.35 4.55 -5.55
N THR A 135 7.34 3.71 -5.41
CA THR A 135 6.40 3.75 -4.27
C THR A 135 6.18 2.37 -3.69
N ALA A 136 5.90 2.29 -2.39
CA ALA A 136 5.61 1.05 -1.69
C ALA A 136 4.10 0.93 -1.48
N LEU A 137 3.55 -0.23 -1.85
CA LEU A 137 2.15 -0.62 -1.65
C LEU A 137 2.11 -1.68 -0.56
N VAL A 138 1.44 -1.41 0.56
CA VAL A 138 1.36 -2.34 1.70
C VAL A 138 -0.03 -2.93 1.77
N PHE A 139 -0.11 -4.26 1.67
CA PHE A 139 -1.33 -5.03 1.94
C PHE A 139 -1.12 -5.88 3.20
N LEU A 140 -2.05 -5.76 4.15
CA LEU A 140 -2.04 -6.53 5.38
C LEU A 140 -3.02 -7.70 5.28
N ALA A 141 -2.70 -8.79 5.97
CA ALA A 141 -3.63 -9.89 6.11
C ALA A 141 -4.95 -9.42 6.75
N GLY A 142 -6.03 -10.14 6.43
CA GLY A 142 -7.31 -10.00 7.12
C GLY A 142 -7.24 -10.49 8.57
N PRO A 143 -8.38 -10.50 9.28
CA PRO A 143 -8.49 -11.14 10.59
C PRO A 143 -8.07 -12.62 10.53
N PRO A 144 -7.58 -13.21 11.65
CA PRO A 144 -7.32 -14.64 11.72
C PRO A 144 -8.56 -15.48 11.39
N ASP A 145 -8.39 -16.46 10.52
CA ASP A 145 -9.36 -17.47 10.17
C ASP A 145 -9.09 -18.75 10.96
N ALA A 146 -10.12 -19.29 11.61
CA ALA A 146 -10.00 -20.45 12.49
C ALA A 146 -9.65 -21.75 11.75
N THR A 147 -9.97 -21.85 10.45
CA THR A 147 -9.67 -23.04 9.64
C THR A 147 -8.19 -23.08 9.24
N ASN A 148 -7.60 -21.91 9.00
CA ASN A 148 -6.21 -21.79 8.57
C ASN A 148 -5.23 -21.57 9.73
N THR A 149 -5.73 -21.14 10.89
CA THR A 149 -4.93 -20.89 12.09
C THR A 149 -4.72 -22.18 12.87
N THR A 150 -3.46 -22.51 13.20
CA THR A 150 -3.16 -23.68 14.05
C THR A 150 -2.65 -23.27 15.42
N VAL A 151 -2.92 -24.11 16.42
CA VAL A 151 -2.43 -23.98 17.79
C VAL A 151 -1.73 -25.28 18.17
N SER A 152 -0.56 -25.19 18.78
CA SER A 152 0.16 -26.32 19.34
C SER A 152 0.76 -25.96 20.69
N THR A 153 1.10 -26.98 21.45
CA THR A 153 1.93 -26.85 22.65
C THR A 153 3.15 -27.75 22.52
N ASP A 154 4.26 -27.35 23.14
CA ASP A 154 5.48 -28.16 23.17
C ASP A 154 5.35 -29.41 24.07
N ARG A 155 4.46 -29.36 25.07
CA ARG A 155 4.06 -30.49 25.92
C ARG A 155 2.59 -30.36 26.33
N SER A 156 1.97 -31.48 26.71
CA SER A 156 0.55 -31.51 27.13
C SER A 156 0.34 -31.30 28.64
N ALA A 157 1.40 -31.39 29.43
CA ALA A 157 1.37 -31.21 30.87
C ALA A 157 2.74 -30.75 31.41
N ALA A 158 2.72 -30.09 32.55
CA ALA A 158 3.88 -29.66 33.33
C ALA A 158 3.55 -29.76 34.83
N ASN A 159 4.58 -29.94 35.67
CA ASN A 159 4.45 -29.88 37.11
C ASN A 159 4.17 -28.45 37.59
N ALA A 160 3.24 -28.29 38.54
CA ALA A 160 2.91 -26.99 39.13
C ALA A 160 3.94 -26.59 40.21
N ASP A 161 5.23 -26.54 39.86
CA ASP A 161 6.36 -26.33 40.77
C ASP A 161 7.13 -25.02 40.53
N ASN A 162 6.61 -24.15 39.66
CA ASN A 162 7.23 -22.90 39.19
C ASN A 162 8.57 -23.07 38.45
N LYS A 163 8.93 -24.29 38.02
CA LYS A 163 10.16 -24.55 37.25
C LYS A 163 9.87 -25.01 35.83
N GLU A 164 8.79 -25.75 35.66
CA GLU A 164 8.34 -26.16 34.33
C GLU A 164 7.43 -25.10 33.71
N THR A 165 7.53 -24.95 32.39
CA THR A 165 6.68 -24.06 31.59
C THR A 165 5.93 -24.88 30.55
N ILE A 166 4.95 -24.29 29.85
CA ILE A 166 4.40 -24.81 28.59
C ILE A 166 4.45 -23.72 27.54
N THR A 167 5.05 -23.99 26.39
CA THR A 167 5.07 -23.05 25.27
C THR A 167 3.86 -23.32 24.39
N VAL A 168 2.97 -22.34 24.27
CA VAL A 168 1.86 -22.33 23.32
C VAL A 168 2.32 -21.60 22.07
N THR A 169 2.20 -22.25 20.92
CA THR A 169 2.54 -21.67 19.61
C THR A 169 1.29 -21.60 18.74
N LEU A 170 0.98 -20.40 18.26
CA LEU A 170 -0.09 -20.10 17.32
C LEU A 170 0.52 -19.77 15.96
N THR A 171 -0.02 -20.33 14.88
CA THR A 171 0.30 -19.90 13.51
C THR A 171 -0.91 -19.18 12.91
N PRO A 172 -1.09 -17.86 13.17
CA PRO A 172 -2.29 -17.15 12.77
C PRO A 172 -2.30 -16.88 11.26
N ARG A 173 -3.36 -17.31 10.58
CA ARG A 173 -3.54 -17.10 9.14
C ARG A 173 -4.94 -16.59 8.82
N ASP A 174 -5.05 -15.70 7.83
CA ASP A 174 -6.36 -15.24 7.32
C ASP A 174 -6.99 -16.25 6.36
N SER A 175 -8.17 -15.93 5.82
CA SER A 175 -8.91 -16.78 4.88
C SER A 175 -8.16 -17.04 3.55
N HIS A 176 -7.17 -16.20 3.21
CA HIS A 176 -6.32 -16.35 2.03
C HIS A 176 -4.95 -16.97 2.37
N ASN A 177 -4.82 -17.53 3.57
CA ASN A 177 -3.61 -18.18 4.07
C ASN A 177 -2.42 -17.22 4.29
N ASN A 178 -2.67 -15.90 4.34
CA ASN A 178 -1.67 -14.91 4.69
C ASN A 178 -1.35 -14.94 6.18
N VAL A 179 -0.09 -14.71 6.54
CA VAL A 179 0.33 -14.57 7.95
C VAL A 179 -0.30 -13.31 8.54
N VAL A 180 -0.99 -13.45 9.67
CA VAL A 180 -1.61 -12.32 10.35
C VAL A 180 -0.64 -11.72 11.37
N PRO A 181 -0.27 -10.43 11.27
CA PRO A 181 0.60 -9.80 12.24
C PRO A 181 -0.06 -9.71 13.62
N LEU A 182 0.64 -10.08 14.68
CA LEU A 182 0.11 -10.10 16.06
C LEU A 182 -0.54 -8.78 16.46
N TRP A 183 0.08 -7.66 16.08
CA TRP A 183 -0.42 -6.34 16.45
C TRP A 183 -1.84 -6.05 15.96
N THR A 184 -2.31 -6.73 14.91
CA THR A 184 -3.65 -6.54 14.33
C THR A 184 -4.76 -7.22 15.14
N PHE A 185 -4.46 -8.23 15.95
CA PHE A 185 -5.45 -9.00 16.72
C PHE A 185 -5.06 -9.21 18.19
N ARG A 186 -3.94 -8.63 18.65
CA ARG A 186 -3.40 -8.78 20.02
C ARG A 186 -4.41 -8.50 21.13
N LYS A 187 -5.38 -7.61 20.89
CA LYS A 187 -6.39 -7.21 21.88
C LYS A 187 -7.48 -8.27 22.06
N ASP A 188 -7.69 -9.08 21.03
CA ASP A 188 -8.68 -10.15 21.01
C ASP A 188 -8.05 -11.52 21.33
N LEU A 189 -6.72 -11.61 21.31
CA LEU A 189 -5.98 -12.81 21.67
C LEU A 189 -6.07 -13.07 23.18
N THR A 190 -6.74 -14.17 23.54
CA THR A 190 -6.80 -14.66 24.92
C THR A 190 -6.18 -16.05 24.98
N ILE A 191 -5.17 -16.23 25.85
CA ILE A 191 -4.58 -17.53 26.15
C ILE A 191 -4.97 -17.89 27.57
N VAL A 192 -5.86 -18.88 27.72
CA VAL A 192 -6.35 -19.33 29.02
C VAL A 192 -5.75 -20.69 29.33
N PRO A 193 -4.90 -20.82 30.36
CA PRO A 193 -4.44 -22.12 30.80
C PRO A 193 -5.61 -22.94 31.35
N SER A 194 -5.75 -24.19 30.93
CA SER A 194 -6.68 -25.13 31.54
C SER A 194 -6.08 -25.61 32.87
N VAL A 195 -6.38 -24.92 33.96
CA VAL A 195 -5.98 -25.38 35.30
C VAL A 195 -6.96 -26.45 35.77
N ASN A 196 -6.48 -27.68 35.94
CA ASN A 196 -7.18 -28.70 36.73
C ASN A 196 -6.92 -28.50 38.25
N ALA A 197 -6.16 -27.47 38.62
CA ALA A 197 -5.73 -27.16 39.98
C ALA A 197 -6.54 -25.99 40.58
N THR A 198 -6.94 -26.19 41.83
CA THR A 198 -7.93 -25.45 42.62
C THR A 198 -7.56 -24.00 43.01
N VAL A 199 -6.50 -23.42 42.45
CA VAL A 199 -6.00 -22.08 42.85
C VAL A 199 -5.96 -21.13 41.66
N PRO A 200 -6.88 -20.15 41.59
CA PRO A 200 -6.81 -19.06 40.62
C PRO A 200 -5.46 -18.33 40.70
N GLY A 201 -4.82 -18.07 39.56
CA GLY A 201 -3.55 -17.34 39.48
C GLY A 201 -2.28 -18.17 39.67
N ALA A 202 -2.38 -19.50 39.70
CA ALA A 202 -1.22 -20.39 39.82
C ALA A 202 -0.34 -20.48 38.55
N VAL A 203 -0.86 -20.05 37.39
CA VAL A 203 -0.16 -20.10 36.10
C VAL A 203 -0.01 -18.67 35.56
N THR A 204 1.20 -18.30 35.17
CA THR A 204 1.49 -16.97 34.61
C THR A 204 1.67 -17.05 33.11
N VAL A 205 0.84 -16.32 32.36
CA VAL A 205 0.95 -16.25 30.90
C VAL A 205 1.87 -15.09 30.53
N THR A 206 2.96 -15.37 29.79
CA THR A 206 3.80 -14.31 29.26
C THR A 206 3.12 -13.57 28.11
N THR A 207 3.52 -12.31 27.90
CA THR A 207 3.05 -11.52 26.76
C THR A 207 3.38 -12.24 25.45
N PRO A 208 2.38 -12.53 24.59
CA PRO A 208 2.64 -13.17 23.32
C PRO A 208 3.59 -12.35 22.45
N ALA A 209 4.52 -13.01 21.78
CA ALA A 209 5.45 -12.40 20.83
C ALA A 209 5.39 -13.13 19.49
N GLN A 210 5.57 -12.39 18.39
CA GLN A 210 5.59 -12.95 17.05
C GLN A 210 7.02 -13.03 16.50
N ASP A 211 7.40 -14.17 15.93
CA ASP A 211 8.68 -14.35 15.26
C ASP A 211 8.65 -13.88 13.79
N ALA A 212 9.81 -13.94 13.12
CA ALA A 212 9.93 -13.54 11.71
C ALA A 212 9.19 -14.47 10.73
N ALA A 213 8.86 -15.69 11.14
CA ALA A 213 8.05 -16.63 10.37
C ALA A 213 6.54 -16.39 10.56
N GLY A 214 6.16 -15.52 11.50
CA GLY A 214 4.78 -15.20 11.81
C GLY A 214 4.17 -16.02 12.93
N ASN A 215 4.92 -16.90 13.58
CA ASN A 215 4.41 -17.70 14.70
C ASN A 215 4.32 -16.83 15.95
N VAL A 216 3.20 -16.92 16.66
CA VAL A 216 2.97 -16.24 17.93
C VAL A 216 3.17 -17.23 19.05
N ALA A 217 4.10 -16.95 19.96
CA ALA A 217 4.39 -17.81 21.09
C ALA A 217 4.12 -17.10 22.42
N ALA A 218 3.62 -17.85 23.40
CA ALA A 218 3.52 -17.46 24.79
C ALA A 218 3.87 -18.66 25.68
N THR A 219 4.38 -18.38 26.88
CA THR A 219 4.68 -19.40 27.88
C THR A 219 3.71 -19.31 29.04
N LEU A 220 3.23 -20.47 29.47
CA LEU A 220 2.43 -20.70 30.67
C LEU A 220 3.33 -21.14 31.82
#